data_AF-A0A7J6U2F6-F1
#
_entry.id   AF-A0A7J6U2F6-F1
#
_cell.length_a   1.000
_cell.length_b   1.000
_cell.length_c   1.000
_cell.angle_alpha   90.00
_cell.angle_beta   90.00
_cell.angle_gamma   90.00
#
_symmetry.space_group_name_H-M   'P 1'
#
loop_
_entity.id
_entity.type
_entity.pdbx_description
1 polymer ?
#
loop_
_entity_poly.entity_id
_entity_poly.type
_entity_poly.pdbx_seq_one_letter_code
_entity_poly.pdbx_strand_id
1 'polypeptide(L)'
;MKVVRSTGWCRYDAAFSLLVILHIPNRLSVLKAMYEALKPGGSVLIEDMIHLTEEGPFTDREEELLREMVGAHSVSDVEEYRMELMEAGFVDIEFRDLTK
;
A
#
# COMPACT_ATOMS: atom_id res chain seq x y z
N MET A 1 26.04 -15.25 -3.80
CA MET A 1 25.60 -15.01 -5.20
C MET A 1 25.16 -13.55 -5.29
N LYS A 2 25.81 -12.73 -6.11
CA LYS A 2 25.54 -11.28 -6.19
C LYS A 2 24.66 -11.01 -7.41
N VAL A 3 23.37 -10.83 -7.18
CA VAL A 3 22.43 -10.39 -8.22
C VAL A 3 22.53 -8.87 -8.27
N VAL A 4 23.19 -8.33 -9.30
CA VAL A 4 23.24 -6.89 -9.55
C VAL A 4 22.09 -6.56 -10.50
N ARG A 5 21.11 -5.78 -10.05
CA ARG A 5 20.03 -5.29 -10.90
C ARG A 5 20.59 -4.23 -11.87
N SER A 6 20.22 -4.33 -13.15
CA SER A 6 20.51 -3.32 -14.15
C SER A 6 19.74 -2.03 -13.86
N THR A 7 20.45 -0.91 -14.00
CA THR A 7 20.07 0.47 -13.70
C THR A 7 18.66 0.89 -14.14
N GLY A 8 17.73 0.95 -13.19
CA GLY A 8 16.65 1.94 -13.15
C GLY A 8 17.08 3.10 -12.25
N TRP A 9 16.59 4.32 -12.49
CA TRP A 9 16.91 5.49 -11.68
C TRP A 9 16.24 5.41 -10.30
N CYS A 10 16.88 4.71 -9.36
CA CYS A 10 16.53 4.78 -7.96
C CYS A 10 16.93 6.17 -7.41
N ARG A 11 15.98 7.10 -7.34
CA ARG A 11 16.25 8.53 -7.05
C ARG A 11 16.00 8.92 -5.60
N TYR A 12 15.11 8.22 -4.90
CA TYR A 12 14.59 8.67 -3.63
C TYR A 12 15.14 7.85 -2.47
N ASP A 13 15.55 8.51 -1.40
CA ASP A 13 15.96 7.86 -0.15
C ASP A 13 14.73 7.40 0.66
N ALA A 14 13.62 8.12 0.52
CA ALA A 14 12.35 7.75 1.12
C ALA A 14 11.15 8.22 0.28
N ALA A 15 10.00 7.60 0.49
CA ALA A 15 8.72 8.01 -0.08
C ALA A 15 7.64 8.02 1.01
N PHE A 16 6.59 8.81 0.81
CA PHE A 16 5.39 8.72 1.63
C PHE A 16 4.13 8.85 0.77
N SER A 17 3.06 8.21 1.22
CA SER A 17 1.73 8.28 0.62
C SER A 17 0.71 8.39 1.74
N LEU A 18 -0.08 9.47 1.74
CA LEU A 18 -1.07 9.73 2.80
C LEU A 18 -2.46 9.79 2.18
N LEU A 19 -3.25 8.74 2.39
CA LEU A 19 -4.62 8.60 1.90
C LEU A 19 -4.72 8.83 0.37
N VAL A 20 -3.80 8.22 -0.40
CA VAL A 20 -3.80 8.31 -1.87
C VAL A 20 -4.00 6.95 -2.55
N ILE A 21 -3.37 5.89 -2.02
CA ILE A 21 -3.30 4.60 -2.71
C ILE A 21 -4.69 3.94 -2.84
N LEU A 22 -5.58 4.11 -1.86
CA LEU A 22 -6.98 3.66 -1.94
C LEU A 22 -7.72 4.12 -3.21
N HIS A 23 -7.32 5.22 -3.85
CA HIS A 23 -7.96 5.72 -5.07
C HIS A 23 -7.43 5.07 -6.36
N ILE A 24 -6.39 4.23 -6.27
CA ILE A 24 -5.72 3.62 -7.42
C ILE A 24 -6.24 2.18 -7.61
N PRO A 25 -6.85 1.84 -8.76
CA PRO A 25 -7.42 0.51 -9.00
C PRO A 25 -6.46 -0.67 -8.82
N ASN A 26 -5.17 -0.46 -9.12
CA ASN A 26 -4.15 -1.50 -9.05
C ASN A 26 -3.05 -1.06 -8.07
N ARG A 27 -3.32 -1.26 -6.77
CA ARG A 27 -2.41 -0.92 -5.68
C ARG A 27 -1.02 -1.55 -5.87
N LEU A 28 -0.95 -2.85 -6.16
CA LEU A 28 0.31 -3.54 -6.43
C LEU A 28 1.19 -2.86 -7.49
N SER A 29 0.59 -2.30 -8.56
CA SER A 29 1.36 -1.60 -9.61
C SER A 29 2.03 -0.33 -9.09
N VAL A 30 1.35 0.46 -8.26
CA VAL A 30 1.94 1.67 -7.66
C VAL A 30 2.97 1.30 -6.59
N LEU A 31 2.73 0.23 -5.81
CA LEU A 31 3.72 -0.26 -4.84
C LEU A 31 5.01 -0.70 -5.54
N LYS A 32 4.92 -1.43 -6.67
CA LYS A 32 6.09 -1.81 -7.49
C LYS A 32 6.81 -0.57 -8.03
N ALA A 33 6.08 0.42 -8.54
CA ALA A 33 6.68 1.67 -9.02
C ALA A 33 7.38 2.46 -7.90
N MET A 34 6.79 2.51 -6.70
CA MET A 34 7.42 3.14 -5.53
C MET A 34 8.70 2.41 -5.14
N TYR A 35 8.67 1.07 -5.09
CA TYR A 35 9.85 0.25 -4.79
C TYR A 35 10.98 0.51 -5.81
N GLU A 36 10.66 0.54 -7.11
CA GLU A 36 11.63 0.81 -8.18
C GLU A 36 12.24 2.22 -8.10
N ALA A 37 11.47 3.20 -7.63
CA ALA A 37 11.92 4.57 -7.50
C ALA A 37 12.85 4.80 -6.29
N LEU A 38 12.78 3.93 -5.27
CA LEU A 38 13.60 3.99 -4.06
C LEU A 38 15.02 3.45 -4.30
N LYS A 39 16.01 4.11 -3.68
CA LYS A 39 17.37 3.59 -3.56
C LYS A 39 17.38 2.28 -2.76
N PRO A 40 18.37 1.37 -2.97
CA PRO A 40 18.57 0.24 -2.08
C PRO A 40 18.68 0.70 -0.63
N GLY A 41 17.85 0.14 0.26
CA GLY A 41 17.75 0.55 1.66
C GLY A 41 16.87 1.77 1.92
N GLY A 42 16.21 2.32 0.90
CA GLY A 42 15.22 3.38 1.07
C GLY A 42 13.92 2.86 1.69
N SER A 43 13.17 3.76 2.32
CA SER A 43 11.97 3.43 3.09
C SER A 43 10.70 4.08 2.52
N VAL A 44 9.56 3.50 2.84
CA VAL A 44 8.25 4.09 2.52
C VAL A 44 7.40 4.19 3.79
N LEU A 45 6.68 5.31 3.93
CA LEU A 45 5.58 5.46 4.88
C LEU A 45 4.26 5.50 4.11
N ILE A 46 3.30 4.65 4.49
CA ILE A 46 1.97 4.65 3.89
C ILE A 46 0.95 4.82 5.00
N GLU A 47 0.12 5.84 4.87
CA GLU A 47 -1.13 6.00 5.63
C GLU A 47 -2.27 5.74 4.65
N ASP A 48 -3.13 4.76 4.95
CA ASP A 48 -4.20 4.32 4.06
C ASP A 48 -5.38 3.76 4.88
N MET A 49 -6.53 3.58 4.21
CA MET A 49 -7.68 2.92 4.83
C MET A 49 -7.54 1.40 4.77
N ILE A 50 -7.84 0.74 5.88
CA ILE A 50 -7.81 -0.71 6.02
C ILE A 50 -9.14 -1.19 6.59
N HIS A 51 -9.60 -2.34 6.11
CA HIS A 51 -10.75 -3.01 6.66
C HIS A 51 -10.34 -3.87 7.87
N LEU A 52 -10.93 -3.60 9.03
CA LEU A 52 -10.74 -4.41 10.23
C LEU A 52 -11.68 -5.61 10.18
N THR A 53 -11.15 -6.79 9.85
CA THR A 53 -11.94 -8.01 9.61
C THR A 53 -12.74 -8.50 10.82
N GLU A 54 -12.32 -8.10 12.03
CA GLU A 54 -13.06 -8.34 13.28
C GLU A 54 -14.44 -7.66 13.32
N GLU A 55 -14.68 -6.64 12.48
CA GLU A 55 -15.97 -5.94 12.35
C GLU A 55 -16.95 -6.66 11.38
N GLY A 56 -16.52 -7.74 10.72
CA GLY A 56 -17.30 -8.45 9.70
C GLY A 56 -17.14 -7.87 8.29
N PRO A 57 -17.86 -8.38 7.27
CA PRO A 57 -17.82 -7.80 5.92
C PRO A 57 -18.49 -6.42 5.89
N PHE A 58 -18.07 -5.56 4.96
CA PHE A 58 -18.81 -4.33 4.68
C PHE A 58 -20.26 -4.65 4.26
N THR A 59 -21.18 -3.82 4.72
CA THR A 59 -22.53 -3.77 4.16
C THR A 59 -22.52 -3.10 2.79
N ASP A 60 -23.51 -3.37 1.95
CA ASP A 60 -23.69 -2.72 0.64
C ASP A 60 -23.63 -1.19 0.74
N ARG A 61 -24.15 -0.63 1.84
CA ARG A 61 -24.14 0.82 2.08
C ARG A 61 -22.74 1.35 2.40
N GLU A 62 -21.95 0.61 3.16
CA GLU A 62 -20.57 0.99 3.47
C GLU A 62 -19.69 0.91 2.23
N GLU A 63 -19.84 -0.14 1.41
CA GLU A 63 -19.14 -0.26 0.12
C GLU A 63 -19.51 0.89 -0.83
N GLU A 64 -20.79 1.28 -0.89
CA GLU A 64 -21.24 2.43 -1.66
C GLU A 64 -20.61 3.74 -1.15
N LEU A 65 -20.58 3.96 0.17
CA LEU A 65 -19.96 5.15 0.75
C LEU A 65 -18.44 5.21 0.50
N LEU A 66 -17.73 4.08 0.62
CA LEU A 66 -16.32 4.00 0.30
C LEU A 66 -16.06 4.36 -1.17
N ARG A 67 -16.89 3.86 -2.09
CA ARG A 67 -16.75 4.16 -3.51
C ARG A 67 -17.11 5.61 -3.85
N GLU A 68 -18.21 6.13 -3.34
CA GLU A 68 -18.79 7.39 -3.81
C GLU A 68 -18.33 8.62 -3.02
N MET A 69 -18.15 8.47 -1.70
CA MET A 69 -17.75 9.58 -0.83
C MET A 69 -16.24 9.62 -0.64
N VAL A 70 -15.61 8.46 -0.46
CA VAL A 70 -14.16 8.39 -0.31
C VAL A 70 -13.48 8.29 -1.68
N GLY A 71 -14.09 7.63 -2.67
CA GLY A 71 -13.42 7.36 -3.94
C GLY A 71 -12.45 6.18 -3.85
N ALA A 72 -12.65 5.28 -2.88
CA ALA A 72 -11.84 4.09 -2.71
C ALA A 72 -12.19 3.07 -3.81
N HIS A 73 -11.18 2.56 -4.50
CA HIS A 73 -11.35 1.44 -5.44
C HIS A 73 -11.38 0.10 -4.71
N SER A 74 -10.59 -0.02 -3.65
CA SER A 74 -10.56 -1.19 -2.77
C SER A 74 -10.11 -0.77 -1.39
N VAL A 75 -10.73 -1.35 -0.36
CA VAL A 75 -10.25 -1.30 1.02
C VAL A 75 -10.07 -2.74 1.49
N SER A 76 -8.83 -3.18 1.56
CA SER A 76 -8.47 -4.55 1.96
C SER A 76 -8.20 -4.63 3.45
N ASP A 77 -8.09 -5.85 3.98
CA ASP A 77 -7.53 -6.07 5.30
C ASP A 77 -6.00 -5.89 5.34
N VAL A 78 -5.44 -5.97 6.55
CA VAL A 78 -3.99 -5.84 6.81
C VAL A 78 -3.19 -6.92 6.10
N GLU A 79 -3.69 -8.17 6.04
CA GLU A 79 -2.92 -9.30 5.52
C GLU A 79 -2.84 -9.25 4.00
N GLU A 80 -3.93 -8.92 3.31
CA GLU A 80 -3.92 -8.70 1.86
C GLU A 80 -3.00 -7.52 1.49
N TYR A 81 -3.07 -6.40 2.22
CA TYR A 81 -2.19 -5.26 1.99
C TYR A 81 -0.71 -5.64 2.22
N ARG A 82 -0.42 -6.38 3.29
CA ARG A 82 0.92 -6.89 3.60
C ARG A 82 1.44 -7.79 2.49
N MET A 83 0.61 -8.69 1.96
CA MET A 83 0.98 -9.57 0.86
C MET A 83 1.37 -8.78 -0.39
N GLU A 84 0.62 -7.75 -0.76
CA GLU A 84 0.97 -6.90 -1.91
C GLU A 84 2.26 -6.10 -1.68
N LEU A 85 2.50 -5.59 -0.46
CA LEU A 85 3.77 -4.93 -0.12
C LEU A 85 4.95 -5.88 -0.27
N MET A 86 4.82 -7.12 0.24
CA MET A 86 5.85 -8.16 0.07
C MET A 86 6.05 -8.52 -1.39
N GLU A 87 4.97 -8.63 -2.18
CA GLU A 87 5.06 -8.93 -3.62
C GLU A 87 5.73 -7.78 -4.41
N ALA A 88 5.51 -6.53 -4.00
CA ALA A 88 6.22 -5.38 -4.57
C ALA A 88 7.73 -5.36 -4.24
N GLY A 89 8.14 -6.10 -3.21
CA GLY A 89 9.53 -6.25 -2.79
C GLY A 89 9.87 -5.53 -1.49
N PHE A 90 8.90 -4.91 -0.81
CA PHE A 90 9.12 -4.33 0.50
C PHE A 90 9.31 -5.41 1.56
N VAL A 91 10.12 -5.09 2.57
CA VAL A 91 10.45 -5.93 3.73
C VAL A 91 10.30 -5.09 4.99
N ASP A 92 10.44 -5.73 6.17
CA ASP A 92 10.35 -5.06 7.47
C ASP A 92 9.05 -4.24 7.64
N ILE A 93 7.93 -4.86 7.24
CA ILE A 93 6.63 -4.20 7.14
C ILE A 93 5.95 -4.14 8.51
N GLU A 94 5.73 -2.93 9.01
CA GLU A 94 4.98 -2.66 10.23
C GLU A 94 3.65 -1.96 9.91
N PHE A 95 2.58 -2.37 10.60
CA PHE A 95 1.28 -1.72 10.54
C PHE A 95 0.96 -1.15 11.92
N ARG A 96 0.40 0.06 11.94
CA ARG A 96 -0.07 0.72 13.14
C ARG A 96 -1.48 1.24 12.92
N ASP A 97 -2.41 0.80 13.76
CA ASP A 97 -3.74 1.36 13.83
C ASP A 97 -3.67 2.78 14.43
N LEU A 98 -4.26 3.75 13.74
CA LEU A 98 -4.32 5.16 14.12
C LEU A 98 -5.75 5.60 14.49
N THR A 99 -6.70 4.67 14.58
CA THR A 99 -8.10 4.97 14.94
C THR A 99 -8.36 5.06 16.45
N LYS A 100 -7.35 4.76 17.28
CA LYS A 100 -7.44 4.69 18.75
C LYS A 100 -6.42 5.57 19.46
#